data_AF-A0A1G4IB37-F1
#
_entry.id   AF-A0A1G4IB37-F1
#
_cell.length_a   1.000
_cell.length_b   1.000
_cell.length_c   1.000
_cell.angle_alpha   90.00
_cell.angle_beta   90.00
_cell.angle_gamma   90.00
#
_symmetry.space_group_name_H-M   'P 1'
#
loop_
_entity.id
_entity.type
_entity.pdbx_description
1 polymer ?
#
loop_
_entity_poly.entity_id
_entity_poly.type
_entity_poly.pdbx_seq_one_letter_code
_entity_poly.pdbx_strand_id
1 'polypeptide(L)'
;MFGRLFGFKSSQEAPRPGVSPGRPNSSLEELQSKLELLEKREGVLTKKVEDELAKAREFYSKKNKSMALQCMKRKKMAEDELTKIACQKQNLDTLIFTLQNQTMNMEVLAAQKRAKDELKLVNKKMDADGVDNTMDELLEEMDKVNAVSEALRQPLDAQVVDEDELLAELTEEMNDVGISQTTTATMAPAALLPSMPGVPQNALPQHPNKAVDEEEEALRALERELLS
;
A
#
# COMPACT_ATOMS: atom_id res chain seq x y z
N MET A 1 6.99 -49.71 -47.01
CA MET A 1 7.19 -50.25 -45.65
C MET A 1 7.94 -49.21 -44.82
N PHE A 2 7.24 -48.22 -44.26
CA PHE A 2 7.81 -47.22 -43.34
C PHE A 2 6.72 -46.85 -42.35
N GLY A 3 6.95 -47.11 -41.06
CA GLY A 3 5.95 -46.90 -40.02
C GLY A 3 6.43 -47.33 -38.64
N ARG A 4 7.58 -46.78 -38.21
CA ARG A 4 8.11 -46.95 -36.85
C ARG A 4 9.14 -45.85 -36.57
N LEU A 5 8.67 -44.63 -36.30
CA LEU A 5 9.54 -43.60 -35.72
C LEU A 5 8.84 -42.42 -35.00
N PHE A 6 7.59 -42.56 -34.53
CA PHE A 6 7.02 -41.57 -33.60
C PHE A 6 6.08 -42.25 -32.60
N GLY A 7 6.68 -42.79 -31.54
CA GLY A 7 5.96 -43.19 -30.33
C GLY A 7 5.81 -41.97 -29.41
N PHE A 8 4.76 -41.18 -29.62
CA PHE A 8 4.32 -40.19 -28.64
C PHE A 8 3.59 -40.92 -27.51
N LYS A 9 4.36 -41.42 -26.53
CA LYS A 9 3.80 -41.81 -25.23
C LYS A 9 3.72 -40.55 -24.39
N SER A 10 2.51 -40.10 -24.14
CA SER A 10 2.18 -39.07 -23.16
C SER A 10 2.64 -39.50 -21.78
N SER A 11 3.86 -39.08 -21.40
CA SER A 11 4.19 -38.89 -19.99
C SER A 11 3.43 -37.67 -19.52
N GLN A 12 2.19 -37.92 -19.08
CA GLN A 12 1.45 -37.02 -18.24
C GLN A 12 2.21 -36.97 -16.91
N GLU A 13 3.15 -36.04 -16.83
CA GLU A 13 3.89 -35.74 -15.60
C GLU A 13 2.87 -35.21 -14.59
N ALA A 14 2.65 -35.97 -13.53
CA ALA A 14 1.80 -35.58 -12.43
C ALA A 14 2.24 -34.22 -11.88
N PRO A 15 1.31 -33.32 -11.49
CA PRO A 15 1.69 -32.06 -10.88
C PRO A 15 2.48 -32.37 -9.62
N ARG A 16 3.70 -31.80 -9.52
CA ARG A 16 4.57 -31.98 -8.35
C ARG A 16 3.77 -31.62 -7.08
N PRO A 17 3.77 -32.47 -6.04
CA PRO A 17 3.12 -32.15 -4.77
C PRO A 17 3.99 -31.09 -4.08
N GLY A 18 3.56 -29.83 -4.08
CA GLY A 18 4.33 -28.80 -3.38
C GLY A 18 3.91 -27.36 -3.58
N VAL A 19 3.14 -27.03 -4.62
CA VAL A 19 2.50 -25.70 -4.70
C VAL A 19 1.02 -25.91 -4.41
N SER A 20 0.71 -26.06 -3.12
CA SER A 20 -0.60 -25.66 -2.63
C SER A 20 -0.91 -24.28 -3.22
N PRO A 21 -2.11 -24.03 -3.76
CA PRO A 21 -2.50 -22.69 -4.18
C PRO A 21 -2.24 -21.79 -2.98
N GLY A 22 -1.19 -20.97 -3.06
CA GLY A 22 -0.72 -20.18 -1.95
C GLY A 22 -1.92 -19.46 -1.39
N ARG A 23 -2.18 -19.63 -0.09
CA ARG A 23 -3.20 -18.80 0.55
C ARG A 23 -2.78 -17.36 0.24
N PRO A 24 -3.65 -16.50 -0.31
CA PRO A 24 -3.28 -15.12 -0.63
C PRO A 24 -2.59 -14.42 0.55
N ASN A 25 -2.95 -14.81 1.78
CA ASN A 25 -2.36 -14.33 3.02
C ASN A 25 -0.86 -14.65 3.17
N SER A 26 -0.35 -15.81 2.72
CA SER A 26 1.09 -16.09 2.83
C SER A 26 1.91 -15.23 1.87
N SER A 27 1.38 -14.98 0.67
CA SER A 27 2.01 -14.05 -0.29
C SER A 27 1.92 -12.60 0.18
N LEU A 28 0.85 -12.22 0.89
CA LEU A 28 0.73 -10.90 1.51
C LEU A 28 1.78 -10.69 2.60
N GLU A 29 1.95 -11.65 3.51
CA GLU A 29 2.96 -11.62 4.57
C GLU A 29 4.39 -11.54 4.00
N GLU A 30 4.68 -12.30 2.94
CA GLU A 30 5.96 -12.22 2.23
C GLU A 30 6.20 -10.83 1.64
N LEU A 31 5.21 -10.24 0.96
CA LEU A 31 5.32 -8.90 0.37
C LEU A 31 5.55 -7.82 1.46
N GLN A 32 4.84 -7.92 2.59
CA GLN A 32 5.02 -7.02 3.74
C GLN A 32 6.42 -7.17 4.35
N SER A 33 6.92 -8.40 4.51
CA SER A 33 8.29 -8.64 4.98
C SER A 33 9.34 -8.04 4.03
N LYS A 34 9.13 -8.13 2.70
CA LYS A 34 10.02 -7.49 1.72
C LYS A 34 9.97 -5.97 1.81
N LEU A 35 8.79 -5.38 2.04
CA LEU A 35 8.64 -3.95 2.25
C LEU A 35 9.44 -3.48 3.47
N GLU A 36 9.31 -4.18 4.60
CA GLU A 36 10.06 -3.88 5.84
C GLU A 36 11.59 -3.96 5.63
N LEU A 37 12.07 -4.94 4.85
CA LEU A 37 13.48 -5.04 4.50
C LEU A 37 13.95 -3.86 3.65
N LEU A 38 13.14 -3.41 2.70
CA LEU A 38 13.46 -2.24 1.88
C LEU A 38 13.48 -0.95 2.72
N GLU A 39 12.58 -0.80 3.68
CA GLU A 39 12.57 0.33 4.63
C GLU A 39 13.81 0.35 5.53
N LYS A 40 14.22 -0.81 6.05
CA LYS A 40 15.48 -0.92 6.80
C LYS A 40 16.67 -0.52 5.93
N ARG A 41 16.72 -1.01 4.68
CA ARG A 41 17.79 -0.67 3.73
C ARG A 41 17.80 0.82 3.38
N GLU A 42 16.62 1.41 3.17
CA GLU A 42 16.44 2.85 2.94
C GLU A 42 17.03 3.65 4.11
N GLY A 43 16.71 3.28 5.36
CA GLY A 43 17.26 3.91 6.55
C GLY A 43 18.80 3.87 6.61
N VAL A 44 19.41 2.73 6.26
CA VAL A 44 20.88 2.60 6.21
C VAL A 44 21.49 3.49 5.12
N LEU A 45 20.88 3.51 3.92
CA LEU A 45 21.39 4.32 2.80
C LEU A 45 21.23 5.82 3.05
N THR A 46 20.14 6.24 3.70
CA THR A 46 19.94 7.64 4.10
C THR A 46 21.03 8.11 5.06
N LYS A 47 21.32 7.32 6.12
CA LYS A 47 22.45 7.60 7.01
C LYS A 47 23.78 7.68 6.26
N LYS A 48 24.02 6.76 5.33
CA LYS A 48 25.24 6.76 4.49
C LYS A 48 25.36 8.01 3.62
N VAL A 49 24.25 8.54 3.09
CA VAL A 49 24.20 9.80 2.34
C VAL A 49 24.60 10.97 3.24
N GLU A 50 24.07 11.03 4.46
CA GLU A 50 24.39 12.05 5.46
C GLU A 50 25.88 11.99 5.86
N ASP A 51 26.41 10.80 6.11
CA ASP A 51 27.81 10.58 6.48
C ASP A 51 28.78 10.98 5.38
N GLU A 52 28.53 10.58 4.12
CA GLU A 52 29.37 10.97 3.00
C GLU A 52 29.29 12.48 2.73
N LEU A 53 28.14 13.11 2.98
CA LEU A 53 28.00 14.56 2.90
C LEU A 53 28.83 15.27 3.98
N ALA A 54 28.79 14.77 5.22
CA ALA A 54 29.61 15.30 6.31
C ALA A 54 31.11 15.16 6.01
N LYS A 55 31.55 13.98 5.57
CA LYS A 55 32.94 13.72 5.14
C LYS A 55 33.34 14.61 3.97
N ALA A 56 32.47 14.81 2.97
CA ALA A 56 32.74 15.70 1.85
C ALA A 56 32.98 17.15 2.31
N ARG A 57 32.16 17.64 3.25
CA ARG A 57 32.32 18.98 3.84
C ARG A 57 33.64 19.11 4.60
N GLU A 58 34.01 18.09 5.37
CA GLU A 58 35.28 18.06 6.12
C GLU A 58 36.50 18.05 5.20
N PHE A 59 36.52 17.22 4.16
CA PHE A 59 37.63 17.21 3.21
C PHE A 59 37.72 18.51 2.41
N TYR A 60 36.57 19.13 2.10
CA TYR A 60 36.53 20.42 1.42
C TYR A 60 37.10 21.55 2.29
N SER A 61 36.75 21.60 3.58
CA SER A 61 37.30 22.61 4.51
C SER A 61 38.82 22.46 4.70
N LYS A 62 39.34 21.23 4.66
CA LYS A 62 40.77 20.91 4.63
C LYS A 62 41.46 21.16 3.27
N LYS A 63 40.76 21.79 2.30
CA LYS A 63 41.21 22.05 0.92
C LYS A 63 41.58 20.78 0.12
N ASN A 64 41.15 19.59 0.58
CA ASN A 64 41.36 18.32 -0.11
C ASN A 64 40.21 18.03 -1.09
N LYS A 65 40.25 18.69 -2.24
CA LYS A 65 39.19 18.61 -3.26
C LYS A 65 39.00 17.21 -3.85
N SER A 66 40.08 16.43 -3.99
CA SER A 66 40.01 15.09 -4.58
C SER A 66 39.18 14.14 -3.70
N MET A 67 39.47 14.13 -2.39
CA MET A 67 38.72 13.30 -1.43
C MET A 67 37.27 13.76 -1.28
N ALA A 68 37.02 15.07 -1.26
CA ALA A 68 35.67 15.61 -1.23
C ALA A 68 34.84 15.17 -2.45
N LEU A 69 35.43 15.20 -3.66
CA LEU A 69 34.78 14.70 -4.87
C LEU A 69 34.48 13.20 -4.81
N GLN A 70 35.37 12.41 -4.20
CA GLN A 70 35.14 10.97 -4.03
C GLN A 70 33.96 10.69 -3.08
N CYS A 71 33.86 11.43 -1.97
CA CYS A 71 32.69 11.37 -1.07
C CYS A 71 31.40 11.75 -1.81
N MET A 72 31.42 12.84 -2.59
CA MET A 72 30.26 13.26 -3.38
C MET A 72 29.83 12.22 -4.42
N LYS A 73 30.77 11.48 -5.03
CA LYS A 73 30.45 10.35 -5.92
C LYS A 73 29.77 9.21 -5.16
N ARG A 74 30.28 8.84 -3.98
CA ARG A 74 29.67 7.80 -3.12
C ARG A 74 28.27 8.19 -2.65
N LYS A 75 28.09 9.45 -2.24
CA LYS A 75 26.78 10.04 -1.92
C LYS A 75 25.82 9.86 -3.09
N LYS A 76 26.21 10.27 -4.30
CA LYS A 76 25.36 10.18 -5.48
C LYS A 76 24.94 8.75 -5.81
N MET A 77 25.85 7.77 -5.69
CA MET A 77 25.51 6.36 -5.90
C MET A 77 24.48 5.85 -4.88
N ALA A 78 24.58 6.29 -3.61
CA ALA A 78 23.59 5.93 -2.58
C ALA A 78 22.23 6.60 -2.83
N GLU A 79 22.21 7.85 -3.32
CA GLU A 79 20.97 8.54 -3.73
C GLU A 79 20.28 7.86 -4.93
N ASP A 80 21.06 7.42 -5.91
CA ASP A 80 20.54 6.65 -7.04
C ASP A 80 19.94 5.31 -6.56
N GLU A 81 20.53 4.67 -5.56
CA GLU A 81 19.98 3.46 -4.95
C GLU A 81 18.71 3.72 -4.14
N LEU A 82 18.66 4.81 -3.37
CA LEU A 82 17.44 5.24 -2.66
C LEU A 82 16.28 5.46 -3.62
N THR A 83 16.54 6.07 -4.78
CA THR A 83 15.52 6.29 -5.82
C THR A 83 14.97 4.96 -6.35
N LYS A 84 15.84 3.95 -6.53
CA LYS A 84 15.41 2.60 -6.95
C LYS A 84 14.58 1.92 -5.87
N ILE A 85 14.98 2.04 -4.60
CA ILE A 85 14.22 1.48 -3.47
C ILE A 85 12.84 2.13 -3.38
N ALA A 86 12.73 3.45 -3.54
CA ALA A 86 11.45 4.14 -3.55
C ALA A 86 10.50 3.58 -4.64
N CYS A 87 11.02 3.36 -5.85
CA CYS A 87 10.25 2.72 -6.92
C CYS A 87 9.85 1.26 -6.58
N GLN A 88 10.76 0.48 -5.97
CA GLN A 88 10.45 -0.88 -5.54
C GLN A 88 9.37 -0.92 -4.46
N LYS A 89 9.41 -0.02 -3.47
CA LYS A 89 8.39 0.10 -2.43
C LYS A 89 7.02 0.42 -3.03
N GLN A 90 6.93 1.42 -3.90
CA GLN A 90 5.68 1.78 -4.59
C GLN A 90 5.10 0.60 -5.40
N ASN A 91 5.95 -0.18 -6.06
CA ASN A 91 5.53 -1.39 -6.77
C ASN A 91 4.98 -2.45 -5.80
N LEU A 92 5.64 -2.68 -4.66
CA LEU A 92 5.15 -3.61 -3.64
C LEU A 92 3.82 -3.16 -3.04
N ASP A 93 3.66 -1.87 -2.73
CA ASP A 93 2.41 -1.32 -2.20
C ASP A 93 1.24 -1.53 -3.18
N THR A 94 1.50 -1.29 -4.47
CA THR A 94 0.53 -1.54 -5.54
C THR A 94 0.13 -3.02 -5.61
N LEU A 95 1.10 -3.93 -5.46
CA LEU A 95 0.86 -5.37 -5.46
C LEU A 95 0.07 -5.82 -4.22
N ILE A 96 0.39 -5.29 -3.04
CA ILE A 96 -0.32 -5.55 -1.79
C ILE A 96 -1.79 -5.12 -1.93
N PHE A 97 -2.02 -3.88 -2.36
CA PHE A 97 -3.36 -3.35 -2.60
C PHE A 97 -4.14 -4.20 -3.61
N THR A 98 -3.51 -4.55 -4.72
CA THR A 98 -4.13 -5.39 -5.75
C THR A 98 -4.52 -6.75 -5.18
N LEU A 99 -3.63 -7.40 -4.42
CA LEU A 99 -3.87 -8.72 -3.86
C LEU A 99 -4.98 -8.70 -2.80
N GLN A 100 -5.06 -7.65 -1.99
CA GLN A 100 -6.16 -7.44 -1.04
C GLN A 100 -7.50 -7.29 -1.78
N ASN A 101 -7.56 -6.46 -2.82
CA ASN A 101 -8.76 -6.31 -3.64
C ASN A 101 -9.16 -7.62 -4.34
N GLN A 102 -8.20 -8.38 -4.87
CA GLN A 102 -8.47 -9.70 -5.45
C GLN A 102 -9.01 -10.69 -4.42
N THR A 103 -8.51 -10.64 -3.18
CA THR A 103 -9.00 -11.49 -2.09
C THR A 103 -10.45 -11.17 -1.75
N MET A 104 -10.79 -9.88 -1.63
CA MET A 104 -12.18 -9.44 -1.44
C MET A 104 -13.10 -9.87 -2.60
N ASN A 105 -12.67 -9.69 -3.85
CA ASN A 105 -13.44 -10.12 -5.02
C ASN A 105 -13.67 -11.65 -5.01
N MET A 106 -12.66 -12.43 -4.62
CA MET A 106 -12.78 -13.88 -4.45
C MET A 106 -13.80 -14.25 -3.36
N GLU A 107 -13.86 -13.52 -2.25
CA GLU A 107 -14.85 -13.74 -1.20
C GLU A 107 -16.26 -13.44 -1.67
N VAL A 108 -16.47 -12.32 -2.38
CA VAL A 108 -17.76 -11.98 -3.01
C VAL A 108 -18.18 -13.07 -3.99
N LEU A 109 -17.28 -13.53 -4.86
CA LEU A 109 -17.54 -14.62 -5.79
C LEU A 109 -17.86 -15.93 -5.06
N ALA A 110 -17.21 -16.21 -3.94
CA ALA A 110 -17.51 -17.39 -3.13
C ALA A 110 -18.90 -17.29 -2.48
N ALA A 111 -19.31 -16.11 -2.00
CA ALA A 111 -20.65 -15.87 -1.49
C ALA A 111 -21.71 -16.05 -2.60
N GLN A 112 -21.48 -15.49 -3.79
CA GLN A 112 -22.35 -15.66 -4.95
C GLN A 112 -22.48 -17.13 -5.37
N LYS A 113 -21.39 -17.91 -5.33
CA LYS A 113 -21.44 -19.35 -5.61
C LYS A 113 -22.32 -20.10 -4.60
N ARG A 114 -22.18 -19.81 -3.30
CA ARG A 114 -23.03 -20.39 -2.26
C ARG A 114 -24.50 -20.04 -2.47
N ALA A 115 -24.80 -18.77 -2.73
CA ALA A 115 -26.16 -18.32 -3.02
C ALA A 115 -26.73 -19.02 -4.27
N LYS A 116 -25.95 -19.16 -5.34
CA LYS A 116 -26.34 -19.91 -6.54
C LYS A 116 -26.64 -21.38 -6.23
N ASP A 117 -25.82 -22.04 -5.42
CA ASP A 117 -26.01 -23.45 -5.09
C ASP A 117 -27.23 -23.65 -4.18
N GLU A 118 -27.50 -22.72 -3.26
CA GLU A 118 -28.73 -22.69 -2.45
C GLU A 118 -29.97 -22.45 -3.31
N LEU A 119 -29.95 -21.48 -4.23
CA LEU A 119 -31.03 -21.24 -5.19
C LEU A 119 -31.31 -22.47 -6.05
N LYS A 120 -30.27 -23.19 -6.50
CA LYS A 120 -30.45 -24.46 -7.22
C LYS A 120 -31.12 -25.53 -6.38
N LEU A 121 -30.77 -25.62 -5.09
CA LEU A 121 -31.39 -26.58 -4.18
C LEU A 121 -32.86 -26.26 -3.93
N VAL A 122 -33.18 -24.97 -3.72
CA VAL A 122 -34.56 -24.47 -3.58
C VAL A 122 -35.35 -24.79 -4.84
N ASN A 123 -34.83 -24.44 -6.03
CA ASN A 123 -35.50 -24.73 -7.29
C ASN A 123 -35.73 -26.23 -7.51
N LYS A 124 -34.77 -27.08 -7.16
CA LYS A 124 -34.91 -28.55 -7.29
C LYS A 124 -35.94 -29.13 -6.32
N LYS A 125 -36.06 -28.58 -5.11
CA LYS A 125 -37.13 -28.97 -4.16
C LYS A 125 -38.50 -28.53 -4.65
N MET A 126 -38.59 -27.30 -5.18
CA MET A 126 -39.82 -26.77 -5.78
C MET A 126 -40.27 -27.64 -6.98
N ASP A 127 -39.34 -28.06 -7.85
CA ASP A 127 -39.58 -28.98 -8.97
C ASP A 127 -40.06 -30.39 -8.56
N ALA A 128 -39.69 -30.84 -7.36
CA ALA A 128 -40.03 -32.16 -6.86
C ALA A 128 -41.41 -32.25 -6.16
N ASP A 129 -41.90 -31.16 -5.57
CA ASP A 129 -43.12 -31.15 -4.75
C ASP A 129 -44.39 -30.64 -5.49
N GLY A 130 -44.28 -30.26 -6.78
CA GLY A 130 -45.42 -29.90 -7.64
C GLY A 130 -45.51 -28.40 -7.92
N VAL A 131 -44.89 -27.98 -9.02
CA VAL A 131 -44.60 -26.58 -9.40
C VAL A 131 -45.81 -25.80 -9.92
N ASP A 132 -46.83 -26.46 -10.46
CA ASP A 132 -47.84 -25.76 -11.28
C ASP A 132 -48.66 -24.72 -10.53
N ASN A 133 -48.97 -24.90 -9.23
CA ASN A 133 -49.70 -23.87 -8.46
C ASN A 133 -48.78 -22.84 -7.79
N THR A 134 -47.58 -23.24 -7.36
CA THR A 134 -46.70 -22.35 -6.59
C THR A 134 -45.85 -21.44 -7.48
N MET A 135 -45.58 -21.82 -8.74
CA MET A 135 -44.83 -20.98 -9.67
C MET A 135 -45.66 -19.81 -10.17
N ASP A 136 -46.96 -20.02 -10.40
CA ASP A 136 -47.89 -18.95 -10.75
C ASP A 136 -48.07 -17.96 -9.58
N GLU A 137 -48.21 -18.46 -8.35
CA GLU A 137 -48.26 -17.61 -7.14
C GLU A 137 -46.93 -16.88 -6.87
N LEU A 138 -45.78 -17.52 -7.12
CA LEU A 138 -44.45 -16.91 -6.93
C LEU A 138 -44.14 -15.85 -8.00
N LEU A 139 -44.53 -16.09 -9.26
CA LEU A 139 -44.41 -15.08 -10.32
C LEU A 139 -45.30 -13.87 -10.02
N GLU A 140 -46.52 -14.10 -9.51
CA GLU A 140 -47.42 -13.03 -9.05
C GLU A 140 -46.85 -12.28 -7.83
N GLU A 141 -46.19 -12.97 -6.90
CA GLU A 141 -45.47 -12.38 -5.75
C GLU A 141 -44.20 -11.62 -6.17
N MET A 142 -43.39 -12.14 -7.10
CA MET A 142 -42.21 -11.44 -7.62
C MET A 142 -42.62 -10.18 -8.40
N ASP A 143 -43.72 -10.23 -9.15
CA ASP A 143 -44.28 -9.03 -9.79
C ASP A 143 -44.82 -8.04 -8.75
N LYS A 144 -45.43 -8.50 -7.65
CA LYS A 144 -45.80 -7.62 -6.51
C LYS A 144 -44.57 -7.03 -5.83
N VAL A 145 -43.51 -7.80 -5.60
CA VAL A 145 -42.26 -7.32 -4.98
C VAL A 145 -41.55 -6.32 -5.89
N ASN A 146 -41.52 -6.56 -7.21
CA ASN A 146 -41.00 -5.60 -8.18
C ASN A 146 -41.88 -4.36 -8.27
N ALA A 147 -43.21 -4.48 -8.24
CA ALA A 147 -44.13 -3.34 -8.19
C ALA A 147 -44.02 -2.56 -6.87
N VAL A 148 -43.77 -3.22 -5.75
CA VAL A 148 -43.51 -2.58 -4.45
C VAL A 148 -42.13 -1.90 -4.45
N SER A 149 -41.11 -2.53 -5.01
CA SER A 149 -39.78 -1.94 -5.20
C SER A 149 -39.83 -0.71 -6.11
N GLU A 150 -40.63 -0.76 -7.18
CA GLU A 150 -40.86 0.36 -8.10
C GLU A 150 -41.72 1.46 -7.46
N ALA A 151 -42.73 1.08 -6.65
CA ALA A 151 -43.54 2.02 -5.87
C ALA A 151 -42.77 2.65 -4.68
N LEU A 152 -41.78 1.95 -4.13
CA LEU A 152 -40.84 2.47 -3.13
C LEU A 152 -39.74 3.32 -3.77
N ARG A 153 -39.38 3.04 -5.03
CA ARG A 153 -38.52 3.90 -5.86
C ARG A 153 -39.24 5.14 -6.35
N GLN A 154 -40.57 5.13 -6.40
CA GLN A 154 -41.35 6.36 -6.51
C GLN A 154 -41.07 7.18 -5.26
N PRO A 155 -40.36 8.32 -5.36
CA PRO A 155 -39.95 9.06 -4.19
C PRO A 155 -41.21 9.57 -3.48
N LEU A 156 -41.41 9.17 -2.22
CA LEU A 156 -42.42 9.78 -1.34
C LEU A 156 -42.05 11.21 -0.94
N ASP A 157 -40.87 11.67 -1.33
CA ASP A 157 -40.45 13.06 -1.20
C ASP A 157 -39.55 13.39 -2.39
N ALA A 158 -40.01 14.24 -3.28
CA ALA A 158 -39.15 14.93 -4.22
C ALA A 158 -38.43 16.07 -3.48
N GLN A 159 -37.63 15.72 -2.47
CA GLN A 159 -36.55 16.61 -2.05
C GLN A 159 -35.45 16.42 -3.08
N VAL A 160 -35.50 17.30 -4.07
CA VAL A 160 -34.38 17.62 -4.93
C VAL A 160 -33.20 17.86 -3.98
N VAL A 161 -32.28 16.90 -3.91
CA VAL A 161 -30.99 17.11 -3.28
C VAL A 161 -30.39 18.31 -4.01
N ASP A 162 -30.24 19.42 -3.31
CA ASP A 162 -29.72 20.64 -3.90
C ASP A 162 -28.25 20.40 -4.24
N GLU A 163 -27.92 20.43 -5.54
CA GLU A 163 -26.55 20.25 -6.00
C GLU A 163 -25.61 21.29 -5.37
N ASP A 164 -26.13 22.46 -4.97
CA ASP A 164 -25.37 23.50 -4.28
C ASP A 164 -25.01 23.12 -2.83
N GLU A 165 -25.87 22.40 -2.11
CA GLU A 165 -25.60 21.89 -0.75
C GLU A 165 -24.55 20.77 -0.80
N LEU A 166 -24.66 19.88 -1.79
CA LEU A 166 -23.71 18.79 -2.00
C LEU A 166 -22.34 19.30 -2.47
N LEU A 167 -22.31 20.36 -3.29
CA LEU A 167 -21.07 21.05 -3.67
C LEU A 167 -20.42 21.77 -2.49
N ALA A 168 -21.20 22.34 -1.58
CA ALA A 168 -20.69 22.97 -0.37
C ALA A 168 -20.04 21.92 0.57
N GLU A 169 -20.70 20.79 0.79
CA GLU A 169 -20.18 19.68 1.59
C GLU A 169 -18.90 19.09 0.96
N LEU A 170 -18.89 18.85 -0.35
CA LEU A 170 -17.70 18.41 -1.09
C LEU A 170 -16.54 19.40 -0.98
N THR A 171 -16.83 20.70 -1.03
CA THR A 171 -15.80 21.75 -0.94
C THR A 171 -15.21 21.82 0.47
N GLU A 172 -16.04 21.67 1.51
CA GLU A 172 -15.59 21.65 2.90
C GLU A 172 -14.69 20.44 3.17
N GLU A 173 -15.07 19.26 2.69
CA GLU A 173 -14.31 18.02 2.86
C GLU A 173 -12.98 18.03 2.06
N MET A 174 -12.95 18.62 0.86
CA MET A 174 -11.70 18.83 0.11
C MET A 174 -10.77 19.86 0.76
N ASN A 175 -11.31 20.87 1.46
CA ASN A 175 -10.51 21.85 2.17
C ASN A 175 -9.88 21.26 3.44
N ASP A 176 -10.58 20.36 4.13
CA ASP A 176 -10.04 19.67 5.31
C ASP A 176 -8.92 18.67 4.94
N VAL A 177 -8.96 18.11 3.71
CA VAL A 177 -7.87 17.30 3.14
C VAL A 177 -6.76 18.18 2.52
N GLY A 178 -7.01 19.47 2.28
CA GLY A 178 -6.17 20.37 1.48
C GLY A 178 -5.37 21.44 2.24
N ILE A 179 -5.58 21.67 3.54
CA ILE A 179 -4.83 22.67 4.32
C ILE A 179 -3.72 22.01 5.15
N SER A 180 -2.91 21.20 4.47
CA SER A 180 -1.56 20.92 4.92
C SER A 180 -0.63 20.67 3.75
N GLN A 181 -0.54 21.63 2.82
CA GLN A 181 0.67 21.89 2.02
C GLN A 181 0.56 23.21 1.20
N THR A 182 1.04 24.29 1.82
CA THR A 182 1.87 25.35 1.21
C THR A 182 1.42 25.99 -0.12
N THR A 183 1.00 27.27 -0.08
CA THR A 183 1.59 28.40 -0.87
C THR A 183 0.81 29.72 -0.72
N THR A 184 0.77 30.30 0.49
CA THR A 184 0.54 31.75 0.61
C THR A 184 1.87 32.48 0.49
N ALA A 185 2.31 32.71 -0.74
CA ALA A 185 3.32 33.73 -1.06
C ALA A 185 2.59 34.96 -1.58
N THR A 186 2.05 35.78 -0.67
CA THR A 186 1.56 37.12 -0.99
C THR A 186 2.57 38.14 -0.46
N MET A 187 3.02 39.01 -1.34
CA MET A 187 4.02 40.04 -1.06
C MET A 187 3.42 41.21 -0.25
N ALA A 188 4.18 41.64 0.77
CA ALA A 188 4.32 42.99 1.37
C ALA A 188 3.20 43.56 2.27
N PRO A 189 3.47 44.58 3.14
CA PRO A 189 4.75 45.14 3.62
C PRO A 189 4.90 45.11 5.17
N ALA A 190 6.08 45.54 5.65
CA ALA A 190 6.50 45.55 7.05
C ALA A 190 5.56 46.27 8.03
N ALA A 191 5.21 45.60 9.13
CA ALA A 191 4.65 46.20 10.33
C ALA A 191 5.42 45.68 11.56
N LEU A 192 5.87 46.62 12.39
CA LEU A 192 6.70 46.42 13.58
C LEU A 192 5.98 45.54 14.62
N LEU A 193 6.58 44.40 14.98
CA LEU A 193 6.13 43.58 16.11
C LEU A 193 6.72 44.12 17.44
N PRO A 194 5.95 44.17 18.53
CA PRO A 194 6.47 44.54 19.84
C PRO A 194 7.35 43.43 20.44
N SER A 195 8.41 43.82 21.14
CA SER A 195 9.43 42.93 21.72
C SER A 195 8.85 42.07 22.87
N MET A 196 9.07 40.75 22.81
CA MET A 196 8.75 39.83 23.92
C MET A 196 9.90 39.76 24.95
N PRO A 197 9.62 39.48 26.24
CA PRO A 197 10.62 39.49 27.31
C PRO A 197 11.59 38.30 27.20
N GLY A 198 12.88 38.54 27.50
CA GLY A 198 13.96 37.58 27.34
C GLY A 198 13.92 36.39 28.31
N VAL A 199 14.19 35.20 27.78
CA VAL A 199 14.34 33.93 28.53
C VAL A 199 15.78 33.80 29.04
N PRO A 200 16.02 33.38 30.31
CA PRO A 200 17.36 33.33 30.90
C PRO A 200 18.28 32.29 30.24
N GLN A 201 19.54 32.70 30.04
CA GLN A 201 20.64 31.88 29.53
C GLN A 201 21.33 31.12 30.68
N ASN A 202 20.96 29.86 30.91
CA ASN A 202 21.79 28.97 31.71
C ASN A 202 22.12 27.70 30.91
N ALA A 203 23.41 27.45 30.72
CA ALA A 203 23.93 26.30 30.01
C ALA A 203 23.74 25.00 30.82
N LEU A 204 23.27 23.95 30.15
CA LEU A 204 23.17 22.59 30.71
C LEU A 204 24.55 21.89 30.66
N PRO A 205 24.91 21.08 31.68
CA PRO A 205 26.19 20.39 31.76
C PRO A 205 26.31 19.23 30.76
N GLN A 206 27.49 19.09 30.14
CA GLN A 206 27.82 18.01 29.20
C GLN A 206 28.27 16.74 29.94
N HIS A 207 27.69 15.58 29.57
CA HIS A 207 28.14 14.26 30.02
C HIS A 207 29.14 13.64 29.02
N PRO A 208 30.18 12.91 29.47
CA PRO A 208 31.21 12.36 28.60
C PRO A 208 30.73 11.17 27.75
N ASN A 209 31.21 11.17 26.51
CA ASN A 209 30.82 10.32 25.38
C ASN A 209 31.44 8.90 25.48
N LYS A 210 30.74 7.95 26.11
CA LYS A 210 31.13 6.52 26.15
C LYS A 210 30.21 5.59 25.34
N ALA A 211 29.05 6.08 24.91
CA ALA A 211 28.04 5.27 24.22
C ALA A 211 28.35 5.01 22.73
N VAL A 212 29.26 5.78 22.14
CA VAL A 212 29.55 5.72 20.69
C VAL A 212 30.40 4.49 20.33
N ASP A 213 31.26 4.04 21.24
CA ASP A 213 32.14 2.88 20.98
C ASP A 213 31.36 1.55 21.01
N GLU A 214 30.33 1.43 21.85
CA GLU A 214 29.51 0.21 21.96
C GLU A 214 28.58 0.02 20.75
N GLU A 215 28.02 1.11 20.20
CA GLU A 215 27.17 1.05 19.00
C GLU A 215 27.96 0.71 17.73
N GLU A 216 29.20 1.18 17.61
CA GLU A 216 30.05 0.87 16.45
C GLU A 216 30.49 -0.61 16.43
N GLU A 217 30.67 -1.21 17.60
CA GLU A 217 30.99 -2.63 17.73
C GLU A 217 29.78 -3.53 17.42
N ALA A 218 28.58 -3.10 17.82
CA ALA A 218 27.32 -3.78 17.47
C ALA A 218 27.05 -3.77 15.95
N LEU A 219 27.31 -2.65 15.28
CA LEU A 219 27.17 -2.52 13.82
C LEU A 219 28.12 -3.46 13.06
N ARG A 220 29.37 -3.56 13.52
CA ARG A 220 30.37 -4.48 12.94
C ARG A 220 30.04 -5.96 13.15
N ALA A 221 29.30 -6.31 14.20
CA ALA A 221 28.83 -7.67 14.41
C ALA A 221 27.73 -8.05 13.39
N LEU A 222 26.78 -7.15 13.16
CA LEU A 222 25.64 -7.37 12.25
C LEU A 222 26.08 -7.54 10.78
N GLU A 223 27.09 -6.77 10.34
CA GLU A 223 27.63 -6.89 8.97
C GLU A 223 28.28 -8.25 8.69
N ARG A 224 28.87 -8.90 9.71
CA ARG A 224 29.48 -10.22 9.54
C ARG A 224 28.45 -11.33 9.42
N GLU A 225 27.31 -11.20 10.10
CA GLU A 225 26.23 -12.19 10.06
C GLU A 225 25.50 -12.18 8.71
N LEU A 226 25.36 -11.01 8.07
CA LEU A 226 24.75 -10.87 6.74
C LEU A 226 25.63 -11.39 5.58
N LEU A 227 26.91 -11.65 5.83
CA LEU A 227 27.89 -12.13 4.85
C LEU A 227 28.28 -13.61 5.07
N SER A 228 27.71 -14.25 6.08
CA SER A 228 27.78 -15.69 6.36
C SER A 228 26.62 -16.45 5.72
#